data_AF-A0A438E816-F1
#
_entry.id   AF-A0A438E816-F1
#
_cell.length_a   1.000
_cell.length_b   1.000
_cell.length_c   1.000
_cell.angle_alpha   90.00
_cell.angle_beta   90.00
_cell.angle_gamma   90.00
#
_symmetry.space_group_name_H-M   'P 1'
#
loop_
_entity.id
_entity.type
_entity.pdbx_description
1 polymer ?
#
loop_
_entity_poly.entity_id
_entity_poly.type
_entity_poly.pdbx_seq_one_letter_code
_entity_poly.pdbx_strand_id
1 'polypeptide(L)'
;MAGNDWINSYLEAILDVGPGLDDAKTSLLLRERGRFSPTRYFVEQVITGFDETDLHRSWVRAAATRSPQERNTRLENMCWRIWNLARQKKQLEGEEAQRIAKRRLERDRGRREAIADMSEDLSEGEKGDTVSDISAHGDSIRGRMPRISSVDAMETWVSYQKGKKLYIVLISLHGLIRGENMELGRDSDTGGQVKYVVELARALGSMPGVYRVDLLTRQVSSPEVDWSYGEPTEMLTPLNSESFMEDMGESSGSYIIRIPFGPKDKYVEKELLWPYIPEFVDGALNHIIQMSKVLGEQIGDGQPVWPVAIHGHYADAGDSAALLSGALNVPMLFTGHSLGRDKLEQLLKQGRISRDEINTTYKIMRRIEAEELALDASEIVITSTRQEIEQQWRLYDGFDPILERKLRARIRRNVSCYGRFMPRMVIIPPGMEFHHIVPHDGDMDGETEGNEDHPRTPDPVIWSEIMRFFTNPRKPMILALARPDPKRTSQLWSKPSENVVH
;
A
#
# COMPACT_ATOMS: atom_id res chain seq x y z
N MET A 1 64.90 8.37 -21.43
CA MET A 1 63.60 7.85 -20.97
C MET A 1 62.88 7.26 -22.18
N ALA A 2 62.91 5.94 -22.34
CA ALA A 2 62.23 5.19 -23.41
C ALA A 2 62.13 3.72 -22.96
N GLY A 3 61.53 3.49 -21.79
CA GLY A 3 61.50 2.18 -21.16
C GLY A 3 60.10 1.92 -20.61
N ASN A 4 59.36 1.04 -21.29
CA ASN A 4 58.11 0.37 -20.88
C ASN A 4 56.80 0.79 -21.58
N ASP A 5 56.80 1.70 -22.55
CA ASP A 5 55.56 2.08 -23.26
C ASP A 5 54.88 0.92 -24.00
N TRP A 6 55.67 -0.02 -24.54
CA TRP A 6 55.13 -1.22 -25.19
C TRP A 6 54.44 -2.19 -24.22
N ILE A 7 54.88 -2.23 -22.94
CA ILE A 7 54.28 -3.08 -21.89
C ILE A 7 52.95 -2.48 -21.44
N ASN A 8 52.89 -1.16 -21.26
CA ASN A 8 51.65 -0.48 -20.91
C ASN A 8 50.62 -0.59 -22.05
N SER A 9 51.05 -0.47 -23.30
CA SER A 9 50.19 -0.72 -24.47
C SER A 9 49.67 -2.16 -24.54
N TYR A 10 50.44 -3.16 -24.06
CA TYR A 10 50.00 -4.55 -23.91
C TYR A 10 48.98 -4.73 -22.77
N LEU A 11 49.21 -4.08 -21.64
CA LEU A 11 48.34 -4.17 -20.47
C LEU A 11 46.99 -3.48 -20.71
N GLU A 12 46.98 -2.32 -21.37
CA GLU A 12 45.75 -1.63 -21.77
C GLU A 12 44.95 -2.45 -22.80
N ALA A 13 45.60 -3.03 -23.81
CA ALA A 13 44.91 -3.85 -24.81
C ALA A 13 44.30 -5.15 -24.25
N ILE A 14 44.84 -5.70 -23.15
CA ILE A 14 44.27 -6.87 -22.47
C ILE A 14 43.01 -6.50 -21.67
N LEU A 15 42.97 -5.29 -21.11
CA LEU A 15 41.84 -4.78 -20.32
C LEU A 15 40.68 -4.30 -21.20
N ASP A 16 40.98 -3.82 -22.42
CA ASP A 16 40.01 -3.17 -23.33
C ASP A 16 39.28 -4.16 -24.27
N VAL A 17 39.73 -5.43 -24.37
CA VAL A 17 39.03 -6.48 -25.14
C VAL A 17 37.90 -7.07 -24.29
N GLY A 18 36.84 -6.29 -24.11
CA GLY A 18 35.52 -6.77 -23.72
C GLY A 18 34.82 -7.50 -24.89
N PRO A 19 33.78 -8.32 -24.62
CA PRO A 19 33.12 -9.10 -25.66
C PRO A 19 32.24 -8.18 -26.53
N GLY A 20 32.76 -7.82 -27.70
CA GLY A 20 31.96 -7.30 -28.81
C GLY A 20 31.28 -8.46 -29.53
N LEU A 21 29.97 -8.31 -29.74
CA LEU A 21 29.08 -9.22 -30.43
C LEU A 21 29.55 -9.57 -31.85
N ASP A 22 29.18 -10.79 -32.24
CA ASP A 22 29.06 -11.36 -33.59
C ASP A 22 30.22 -12.15 -34.22
N ASP A 23 29.83 -13.38 -34.53
CA ASP A 23 30.43 -14.51 -35.20
C ASP A 23 31.35 -14.26 -36.42
N ALA A 24 32.34 -15.16 -36.50
CA ALA A 24 32.80 -15.86 -37.70
C ALA A 24 33.10 -15.04 -38.96
N LYS A 25 34.37 -14.64 -39.12
CA LYS A 25 35.23 -14.78 -40.33
C LYS A 25 36.40 -13.78 -40.26
N THR A 26 37.52 -14.17 -39.68
CA THR A 26 38.78 -13.40 -39.88
C THR A 26 40.04 -14.23 -39.71
N SER A 27 40.00 -15.50 -40.10
CA SER A 27 41.18 -16.13 -40.70
C SER A 27 41.35 -15.55 -42.11
N LEU A 28 42.47 -14.86 -42.38
CA LEU A 28 43.01 -14.47 -43.70
C LEU A 28 42.88 -13.02 -44.23
N LEU A 29 42.53 -11.99 -43.45
CA LEU A 29 42.56 -10.59 -43.96
C LEU A 29 43.21 -9.57 -43.01
N LEU A 30 44.38 -9.89 -42.43
CA LEU A 30 45.19 -8.92 -41.67
C LEU A 30 46.35 -8.31 -42.48
N ARG A 31 46.30 -8.36 -43.82
CA ARG A 31 47.35 -7.80 -44.67
C ARG A 31 46.98 -6.58 -45.52
N GLU A 32 45.73 -6.11 -45.48
CA GLU A 32 45.36 -4.90 -46.22
C GLU A 32 44.61 -3.91 -45.32
N ARG A 33 45.20 -2.70 -45.21
CA ARG A 33 44.75 -1.51 -44.47
C ARG A 33 45.01 -1.47 -42.96
N GLY A 34 46.28 -1.23 -42.62
CA GLY A 34 46.61 0.06 -42.00
C GLY A 34 46.90 0.12 -40.49
N ARG A 35 46.53 -0.86 -39.66
CA ARG A 35 46.99 -0.93 -38.25
C ARG A 35 47.11 -2.36 -37.76
N PHE A 36 48.13 -3.07 -38.24
CA PHE A 36 48.57 -4.29 -37.56
C PHE A 36 49.16 -3.87 -36.20
N SER A 37 48.47 -4.20 -35.11
CA SER A 37 49.01 -4.11 -33.76
C SER A 37 49.53 -5.49 -33.37
N PRO A 38 50.86 -5.70 -33.36
CA PRO A 38 51.44 -6.97 -32.92
C PRO A 38 50.94 -7.38 -31.53
N THR A 39 50.64 -6.36 -30.71
CA THR A 39 50.09 -6.47 -29.36
C THR A 39 48.70 -7.07 -29.34
N ARG A 40 47.78 -6.55 -30.15
CA ARG A 40 46.40 -7.06 -30.23
C ARG A 40 46.34 -8.47 -30.82
N TYR A 41 47.16 -8.71 -31.86
CA TYR A 41 47.31 -10.04 -32.45
C TYR A 41 47.83 -11.08 -31.44
N PHE A 42 48.83 -10.73 -30.64
CA PHE A 42 49.35 -11.64 -29.61
C PHE A 42 48.32 -11.91 -28.51
N VAL A 43 47.56 -10.91 -28.07
CA VAL A 43 46.50 -11.12 -27.06
C VAL A 43 45.40 -12.05 -27.61
N GLU A 44 44.91 -11.79 -28.82
CA GLU A 44 43.83 -12.57 -29.45
C GLU A 44 44.26 -13.98 -29.92
N GLN A 45 45.53 -14.19 -30.27
CA GLN A 45 46.01 -15.49 -30.76
C GLN A 45 46.78 -16.30 -29.71
N VAL A 46 47.47 -15.65 -28.77
CA VAL A 46 48.35 -16.33 -27.80
C VAL A 46 47.71 -16.43 -26.41
N ILE A 47 46.95 -15.44 -25.95
CA ILE A 47 46.32 -15.49 -24.61
C ILE A 47 44.96 -16.18 -24.67
N THR A 48 44.16 -15.92 -25.70
CA THR A 48 42.86 -16.59 -25.90
C THR A 48 42.96 -17.93 -26.65
N GLY A 49 44.08 -18.21 -27.33
CA GLY A 49 44.28 -19.42 -28.13
C GLY A 49 45.00 -20.59 -27.44
N PHE A 50 45.72 -20.35 -26.33
CA PHE A 50 46.46 -21.39 -25.61
C PHE A 50 45.82 -21.71 -24.26
N ASP A 51 45.85 -22.98 -23.88
CA ASP A 51 45.34 -23.42 -22.58
C ASP A 51 46.24 -22.93 -21.43
N GLU A 52 45.64 -22.72 -20.26
CA GLU A 52 46.30 -22.24 -19.03
C GLU A 52 47.53 -23.11 -18.68
N THR A 53 47.43 -24.41 -18.96
CA THR A 53 48.48 -25.40 -18.73
C THR A 53 49.72 -25.19 -19.60
N ASP A 54 49.55 -24.72 -20.84
CA ASP A 54 50.65 -24.44 -21.78
C ASP A 54 51.36 -23.12 -21.45
N LEU A 55 50.62 -22.12 -21.01
CA LEU A 55 51.16 -20.85 -20.52
C LEU A 55 51.98 -21.06 -19.23
N HIS A 56 51.49 -21.88 -18.31
CA HIS A 56 52.21 -22.27 -17.10
C HIS A 56 53.50 -23.03 -17.42
N ARG A 57 53.45 -24.00 -18.34
CA ARG A 57 54.61 -24.78 -18.78
C ARG A 57 55.68 -23.89 -19.43
N SER A 58 55.26 -22.85 -20.16
CA SER A 58 56.16 -21.87 -20.78
C SER A 58 56.88 -21.02 -19.74
N TRP A 59 56.18 -20.56 -18.70
CA TRP A 59 56.81 -19.88 -17.56
C TRP A 59 57.80 -20.77 -16.82
N VAL A 60 57.41 -22.02 -16.49
CA VAL A 60 58.29 -22.98 -15.80
C VAL A 60 59.58 -23.24 -16.59
N ARG A 61 59.48 -23.34 -17.92
CA ARG A 61 60.66 -23.49 -18.80
C ARG A 61 61.55 -22.26 -18.81
N ALA A 62 60.97 -21.05 -18.87
CA ALA A 62 61.73 -19.81 -18.81
C ALA A 62 62.47 -19.65 -17.48
N ALA A 63 61.82 -20.02 -16.36
CA ALA A 63 62.39 -19.98 -15.01
C ALA A 63 63.48 -21.05 -14.78
N ALA A 64 63.45 -22.17 -15.52
CA ALA A 64 64.37 -23.30 -15.34
C ALA A 64 65.74 -23.14 -16.04
N THR A 65 66.00 -22.02 -16.71
CA THR A 65 67.26 -21.79 -17.45
C THR A 65 68.43 -21.54 -16.46
N ARG A 66 69.42 -22.43 -16.41
CA ARG A 66 70.43 -22.53 -15.32
C ARG A 66 71.78 -21.83 -15.56
N SER A 67 72.00 -21.12 -16.67
CA SER A 67 73.24 -20.39 -16.94
C SER A 67 73.13 -18.90 -16.53
N PRO A 68 74.03 -18.35 -15.69
CA PRO A 68 73.95 -16.95 -15.24
C PRO A 68 74.10 -15.92 -16.38
N GLN A 69 74.69 -16.31 -17.51
CA GLN A 69 74.94 -15.45 -18.67
C GLN A 69 73.75 -15.37 -19.65
N GLU A 70 72.82 -16.32 -19.61
CA GLU A 70 71.63 -16.34 -20.50
C GLU A 70 70.31 -16.12 -19.73
N ARG A 71 70.40 -15.85 -18.42
CA ARG A 71 69.22 -15.66 -17.57
C ARG A 71 68.50 -14.36 -17.90
N ASN A 72 67.51 -14.45 -18.79
CA ASN A 72 66.69 -13.33 -19.19
C ASN A 72 65.53 -13.12 -18.20
N THR A 73 65.82 -12.46 -17.08
CA THR A 73 64.84 -12.10 -16.02
C THR A 73 63.62 -11.36 -16.57
N ARG A 74 63.76 -10.65 -17.69
CA ARG A 74 62.66 -9.96 -18.36
C ARG A 74 61.68 -10.95 -19.03
N LEU A 75 62.19 -12.04 -19.62
CA LEU A 75 61.38 -13.09 -20.23
C LEU A 75 60.61 -13.89 -19.17
N GLU A 76 61.28 -14.23 -18.06
CA GLU A 76 60.66 -14.92 -16.92
C GLU A 76 59.49 -14.11 -16.33
N ASN A 77 59.72 -12.82 -16.07
CA ASN A 77 58.69 -11.91 -15.57
C ASN A 77 57.53 -11.72 -16.56
N MET A 78 57.82 -11.72 -17.86
CA MET A 78 56.80 -11.59 -18.90
C MET A 78 55.92 -12.85 -18.98
N CYS A 79 56.53 -14.05 -19.00
CA CYS A 79 55.78 -15.31 -19.00
C CYS A 79 54.91 -15.47 -17.74
N TRP A 80 55.44 -15.07 -16.57
CA TRP A 80 54.65 -15.09 -15.33
C TRP A 80 53.45 -14.14 -15.39
N ARG A 81 53.64 -12.90 -15.85
CA ARG A 81 52.56 -11.91 -15.98
C ARG A 81 51.48 -12.37 -16.94
N ILE A 82 51.85 -12.93 -18.09
CA ILE A 82 50.89 -13.45 -19.08
C ILE A 82 50.06 -14.58 -18.48
N TRP A 83 50.71 -15.55 -17.83
CA TRP A 83 50.00 -16.66 -17.17
C TRP A 83 49.08 -16.17 -16.04
N ASN A 84 49.56 -15.27 -15.18
CA ASN A 84 48.79 -14.74 -14.06
C ASN A 84 47.57 -13.93 -14.51
N LEU A 85 47.72 -13.09 -15.54
CA LEU A 85 46.61 -12.32 -16.12
C LEU A 85 45.59 -13.22 -16.82
N ALA A 86 46.03 -14.22 -17.58
CA ALA A 86 45.13 -15.20 -18.21
C ALA A 86 44.31 -15.97 -17.17
N ARG A 87 44.94 -16.36 -16.06
CA ARG A 87 44.28 -17.02 -14.93
C ARG A 87 43.27 -16.11 -14.23
N GLN A 88 43.63 -14.85 -13.96
CA GLN A 88 42.72 -13.88 -13.35
C GLN A 88 41.50 -13.60 -14.25
N LYS A 89 41.70 -13.46 -15.57
CA LYS A 89 40.62 -13.31 -16.53
C LYS A 89 39.66 -14.49 -16.51
N LYS A 90 40.18 -15.72 -16.56
CA LYS A 90 39.38 -16.96 -16.49
C LYS A 90 38.61 -17.10 -15.18
N GLN A 91 39.18 -16.64 -14.07
CA GLN A 91 38.49 -16.59 -12.78
C GLN A 91 37.31 -15.61 -12.79
N LEU A 92 37.51 -14.40 -13.33
CA LEU A 92 36.45 -13.39 -13.45
C LEU A 92 35.33 -13.83 -14.40
N GLU A 93 35.67 -14.42 -15.55
CA GLU A 93 34.70 -15.00 -16.48
C GLU A 93 33.90 -16.14 -15.81
N GLY A 94 34.55 -16.96 -14.99
CA GLY A 94 33.90 -18.01 -14.20
C GLY A 94 32.92 -17.46 -13.15
N GLU A 95 33.32 -16.40 -12.43
CA GLU A 95 32.45 -15.72 -11.46
C GLU A 95 31.25 -15.05 -12.13
N GLU A 96 31.44 -14.42 -13.30
CA GLU A 96 30.37 -13.80 -14.06
C GLU A 96 29.40 -14.84 -14.63
N ALA A 97 29.92 -15.93 -15.19
CA ALA A 97 29.11 -17.06 -15.66
C ALA A 97 28.29 -17.68 -14.52
N GLN A 98 28.88 -17.85 -13.33
CA GLN A 98 28.16 -18.32 -12.14
C GLN A 98 27.07 -17.35 -11.69
N ARG A 99 27.32 -16.03 -11.70
CA ARG A 99 26.30 -15.01 -11.38
C ARG A 99 25.15 -15.04 -12.38
N ILE A 100 25.44 -15.17 -13.68
CA ILE A 100 24.42 -15.25 -14.74
C ILE A 100 23.62 -16.56 -14.61
N ALA A 101 24.29 -17.69 -14.37
CA ALA A 101 23.64 -18.99 -14.17
C ALA A 101 22.73 -18.97 -12.94
N LYS A 102 23.18 -18.39 -11.82
CA LYS A 102 22.37 -18.22 -10.60
C LYS A 102 21.14 -17.35 -10.88
N ARG A 103 21.28 -16.23 -11.59
CA ARG A 103 20.14 -15.38 -12.00
C ARG A 103 19.16 -16.10 -12.94
N ARG A 104 19.64 -16.97 -13.84
CA ARG A 104 18.79 -17.79 -14.72
C ARG A 104 18.02 -18.84 -13.90
N LEU A 105 18.71 -19.56 -13.01
CA LEU A 105 18.10 -20.55 -12.12
C LEU A 105 17.03 -19.90 -11.23
N GLU A 106 17.30 -18.73 -10.65
CA GLU A 106 16.33 -17.97 -9.86
C GLU A 106 15.11 -17.52 -10.68
N ARG A 107 15.30 -17.11 -11.95
CA ARG A 107 14.21 -16.78 -12.86
C ARG A 107 13.37 -18.00 -13.24
N ASP A 108 14.00 -19.13 -13.56
CA ASP A 108 13.31 -20.36 -13.95
C ASP A 108 12.55 -20.96 -12.77
N ARG A 109 13.13 -20.93 -11.57
CA ARG A 109 12.44 -21.28 -10.32
C ARG A 109 11.23 -20.37 -10.09
N GLY A 110 11.43 -19.05 -10.17
CA GLY A 110 10.34 -18.08 -10.04
C GLY A 110 9.21 -18.27 -11.07
N ARG A 111 9.56 -18.66 -12.31
CA ARG A 111 8.56 -18.94 -13.36
C ARG A 111 7.76 -20.21 -13.06
N ARG A 112 8.41 -21.31 -12.69
CA ARG A 112 7.72 -22.58 -12.38
C ARG A 112 6.80 -22.45 -11.16
N GLU A 113 7.26 -21.76 -10.13
CA GLU A 113 6.48 -21.60 -8.91
C GLU A 113 5.38 -20.53 -9.02
N ALA A 114 5.52 -19.53 -9.91
CA ALA A 114 4.43 -18.59 -10.22
C ALA A 114 3.30 -19.26 -11.00
N ILE A 115 3.61 -20.27 -11.82
CA ILE A 115 2.61 -21.10 -12.51
C ILE A 115 1.84 -21.95 -11.49
N ALA A 116 2.49 -22.43 -10.42
CA ALA A 116 1.84 -23.20 -9.36
C ALA A 116 0.88 -22.35 -8.50
N ASP A 117 1.29 -21.17 -8.02
CA ASP A 117 0.40 -20.33 -7.18
C ASP A 117 -0.82 -19.78 -7.93
N MET A 118 -0.65 -19.44 -9.22
CA MET A 118 -1.80 -19.03 -10.06
C MET A 118 -2.84 -20.15 -10.25
N SER A 119 -2.47 -21.41 -9.98
CA SER A 119 -3.40 -22.55 -9.97
C SER A 119 -4.07 -22.77 -8.61
N GLU A 120 -3.46 -22.33 -7.51
CA GLU A 120 -4.03 -22.44 -6.16
C GLU A 120 -5.04 -21.32 -5.85
N ASP A 121 -4.80 -20.09 -6.30
CA ASP A 121 -5.73 -18.95 -6.13
C ASP A 121 -7.06 -19.14 -6.91
N LEU A 122 -7.08 -19.99 -7.95
CA LEU A 122 -8.32 -20.41 -8.61
C LEU A 122 -9.14 -21.37 -7.73
N SER A 123 -8.52 -22.06 -6.78
CA SER A 123 -9.19 -22.98 -5.85
C SER A 123 -9.66 -22.30 -4.55
N GLU A 124 -9.01 -21.22 -4.12
CA GLU A 124 -9.45 -20.45 -2.95
C GLU A 124 -10.65 -19.53 -3.23
N GLY A 125 -10.95 -19.26 -4.52
CA GLY A 125 -12.10 -18.47 -4.95
C GLY A 125 -13.39 -19.25 -5.19
N GLU A 126 -13.37 -20.59 -5.12
CA GLU A 126 -14.49 -21.46 -5.52
C GLU A 126 -15.08 -22.25 -4.33
N LYS A 127 -15.08 -21.65 -3.14
CA LYS A 127 -15.92 -22.12 -2.02
C LYS A 127 -16.97 -21.07 -1.65
N GLY A 128 -17.79 -20.73 -2.64
CA GLY A 128 -19.12 -20.15 -2.43
C GLY A 128 -20.16 -21.27 -2.39
N ASP A 129 -21.07 -21.19 -1.44
CA ASP A 129 -22.11 -22.17 -1.13
C ASP A 129 -22.83 -22.71 -2.38
N THR A 130 -22.58 -23.97 -2.71
CA THR A 130 -23.52 -24.79 -3.46
C THR A 130 -24.30 -25.65 -2.47
N VAL A 131 -25.55 -25.24 -2.24
CA VAL A 131 -26.56 -26.12 -1.65
C VAL A 131 -26.77 -27.27 -2.63
N SER A 132 -26.35 -28.47 -2.26
CA SER A 132 -26.83 -29.69 -2.91
C SER A 132 -26.86 -30.85 -1.93
N ASP A 133 -27.97 -31.56 -1.99
CA ASP A 133 -28.42 -32.60 -1.10
C ASP A 133 -27.49 -33.81 -0.96
N ILE A 134 -27.51 -34.33 0.26
CA ILE A 134 -27.39 -35.74 0.69
C ILE A 134 -26.96 -36.75 -0.38
N SER A 135 -25.74 -37.30 -0.23
CA SER A 135 -25.48 -38.73 -0.50
C SER A 135 -24.20 -39.19 0.22
N ALA A 136 -24.30 -40.39 0.80
CA ALA A 136 -23.30 -41.03 1.66
C ALA A 136 -22.14 -41.69 0.90
N HIS A 137 -21.10 -42.02 1.68
CA HIS A 137 -19.95 -42.91 1.42
C HIS A 137 -18.70 -42.33 0.76
N GLY A 138 -17.60 -42.34 1.53
CA GLY A 138 -16.23 -42.24 1.04
C GLY A 138 -15.28 -41.63 2.07
N ASP A 139 -14.69 -42.47 2.93
CA ASP A 139 -13.62 -42.09 3.85
C ASP A 139 -12.47 -41.39 3.12
N SER A 140 -12.20 -40.14 3.49
CA SER A 140 -10.95 -39.45 3.15
C SER A 140 -10.39 -38.76 4.38
N ILE A 141 -9.26 -39.27 4.83
CA ILE A 141 -8.42 -38.70 5.89
C ILE A 141 -7.82 -37.40 5.33
N ARG A 142 -8.57 -36.30 5.45
CA ARG A 142 -8.04 -34.94 5.38
C ARG A 142 -8.30 -34.29 6.72
N GLY A 143 -7.23 -34.06 7.48
CA GLY A 143 -7.27 -33.36 8.75
C GLY A 143 -8.05 -32.05 8.60
N ARG A 144 -9.22 -31.98 9.24
CA ARG A 144 -9.93 -30.71 9.43
C ARG A 144 -9.02 -29.84 10.30
N MET A 145 -8.44 -28.80 9.72
CA MET A 145 -7.87 -27.73 10.55
C MET A 145 -9.00 -27.20 11.44
N PRO A 146 -8.76 -27.00 12.75
CA PRO A 146 -9.77 -26.42 13.63
C PRO A 146 -10.13 -25.04 13.10
N ARG A 147 -11.42 -24.77 12.91
CA ARG A 147 -11.90 -23.40 12.68
C ARG A 147 -11.67 -22.65 13.98
N ILE A 148 -10.60 -21.87 14.06
CA ILE A 148 -10.34 -20.94 15.17
C ILE A 148 -11.52 -19.98 15.21
N SER A 149 -12.24 -19.91 16.34
CA SER A 149 -13.34 -18.94 16.47
C SER A 149 -12.75 -17.52 16.53
N SER A 150 -13.53 -16.50 16.15
CA SER A 150 -13.10 -15.10 16.26
C SER A 150 -12.71 -14.72 17.69
N VAL A 151 -13.31 -15.37 18.69
CA VAL A 151 -13.01 -15.19 20.11
C VAL A 151 -11.63 -15.76 20.45
N ASP A 152 -11.32 -16.99 20.02
CA ASP A 152 -10.01 -17.62 20.24
C ASP A 152 -8.88 -16.85 19.54
N ALA A 153 -9.16 -16.33 18.33
CA ALA A 153 -8.25 -15.46 17.60
C ALA A 153 -8.00 -14.16 18.37
N MET A 154 -9.05 -13.53 18.92
CA MET A 154 -8.93 -12.32 19.73
C MET A 154 -8.15 -12.57 21.01
N GLU A 155 -8.39 -13.67 21.73
CA GLU A 155 -7.65 -14.03 22.95
C GLU A 155 -6.16 -14.29 22.67
N THR A 156 -5.86 -14.97 21.55
CA THR A 156 -4.48 -15.14 21.07
C THR A 156 -3.84 -13.80 20.69
N TRP A 157 -4.59 -12.88 20.10
CA TRP A 157 -4.13 -11.52 19.82
C TRP A 157 -3.88 -10.72 21.09
N VAL A 158 -4.80 -10.74 22.06
CA VAL A 158 -4.67 -10.05 23.35
C VAL A 158 -3.41 -10.53 24.08
N SER A 159 -3.18 -11.84 24.12
CA SER A 159 -1.98 -12.40 24.75
C SER A 159 -0.69 -11.99 24.03
N TYR A 160 -0.69 -11.93 22.69
CA TYR A 160 0.47 -11.48 21.91
C TYR A 160 0.74 -9.97 22.01
N GLN A 161 -0.31 -9.16 22.16
CA GLN A 161 -0.20 -7.71 22.29
C GLN A 161 -0.08 -7.25 23.74
N LYS A 162 -0.13 -8.17 24.71
CA LYS A 162 -0.05 -7.87 26.14
C LYS A 162 1.25 -7.12 26.44
N GLY A 163 1.13 -5.93 27.02
CA GLY A 163 2.27 -5.06 27.36
C GLY A 163 2.75 -4.16 26.23
N LYS A 164 2.23 -4.30 25.00
CA LYS A 164 2.47 -3.30 23.95
C LYS A 164 1.61 -2.06 24.20
N LYS A 165 2.16 -0.90 23.85
CA LYS A 165 1.52 0.40 24.02
C LYS A 165 1.67 1.19 22.72
N LEU A 166 0.86 0.81 21.74
CA LEU A 166 0.97 1.33 20.36
C LEU A 166 0.36 2.72 20.28
N TYR A 167 1.00 3.59 19.50
CA TYR A 167 0.49 4.89 19.09
C TYR A 167 0.13 4.85 17.60
N ILE A 168 -1.09 5.21 17.24
CA ILE A 168 -1.58 5.20 15.86
C ILE A 168 -2.08 6.60 15.49
N VAL A 169 -1.77 7.04 14.26
CA VAL A 169 -2.26 8.32 13.73
C VAL A 169 -3.17 8.03 12.53
N LEU A 170 -4.38 8.59 12.56
CA LEU A 170 -5.32 8.62 11.45
C LEU A 170 -5.40 10.06 10.92
N ILE A 171 -5.56 10.24 9.61
CA ILE A 171 -5.68 11.57 8.99
C ILE A 171 -6.95 11.60 8.14
N SER A 172 -7.80 12.60 8.38
CA SER A 172 -8.97 12.92 7.54
C SER A 172 -9.20 14.43 7.57
N LEU A 173 -8.97 15.11 6.46
CA LEU A 173 -8.87 16.58 6.45
C LEU A 173 -10.18 17.29 6.15
N HIS A 174 -10.87 16.89 5.08
CA HIS A 174 -12.14 17.50 4.71
C HIS A 174 -13.32 16.98 5.53
N GLY A 175 -14.43 17.71 5.42
CA GLY A 175 -15.66 17.43 6.16
C GLY A 175 -15.61 17.98 7.58
N LEU A 176 -16.76 17.93 8.24
CA LEU A 176 -16.93 18.35 9.62
C LEU A 176 -16.83 17.12 10.54
N ILE A 177 -15.68 16.96 11.20
CA ILE A 177 -15.38 15.81 12.05
C ILE A 177 -15.54 16.17 13.53
N ARG A 178 -16.47 15.47 14.19
CA ARG A 178 -16.71 15.49 15.65
C ARG A 178 -17.14 14.10 16.13
N GLY A 179 -16.96 13.82 17.42
CA GLY A 179 -17.28 12.53 18.02
C GLY A 179 -18.77 12.29 18.11
N GLU A 180 -19.49 13.25 18.68
CA GLU A 180 -20.93 13.13 18.92
C GLU A 180 -21.77 14.05 18.02
N ASN A 181 -23.02 13.65 17.76
CA ASN A 181 -23.99 14.42 16.98
C ASN A 181 -23.49 14.84 15.60
N MET A 182 -22.71 14.01 14.90
CA MET A 182 -22.15 14.36 13.58
C MET A 182 -23.20 14.94 12.61
N GLU A 183 -22.86 16.04 11.94
CA GLU A 183 -23.74 16.69 10.95
C GLU A 183 -23.74 15.97 9.60
N LEU A 184 -24.03 14.66 9.63
CA LEU A 184 -24.01 13.80 8.46
C LEU A 184 -25.01 14.28 7.40
N GLY A 185 -24.54 14.47 6.18
CA GLY A 185 -25.38 14.91 5.06
C GLY A 185 -25.60 16.42 4.97
N ARG A 186 -24.96 17.23 5.83
CA ARG A 186 -24.95 18.69 5.73
C ARG A 186 -24.43 19.17 4.36
N ASP A 187 -23.37 18.54 3.87
CA ASP A 187 -22.70 18.89 2.62
C ASP A 187 -22.11 17.63 1.92
N SER A 188 -21.38 17.85 0.82
CA SER A 188 -20.78 16.75 0.03
C SER A 188 -19.59 16.07 0.71
N ASP A 189 -19.04 16.69 1.76
CA ASP A 189 -17.79 16.31 2.42
C ASP A 189 -18.07 15.57 3.74
N THR A 190 -19.18 15.88 4.39
CA THR A 190 -19.59 15.34 5.69
C THR A 190 -20.58 14.18 5.50
N GLY A 191 -20.06 12.94 5.51
CA GLY A 191 -20.87 11.74 5.25
C GLY A 191 -20.25 10.45 5.75
N GLY A 192 -20.39 9.37 4.97
CA GLY A 192 -19.97 8.03 5.37
C GLY A 192 -18.48 7.91 5.73
N GLN A 193 -17.60 8.68 5.08
CA GLN A 193 -16.19 8.74 5.44
C GLN A 193 -15.99 9.28 6.87
N VAL A 194 -16.62 10.41 7.22
CA VAL A 194 -16.53 11.02 8.55
C VAL A 194 -16.98 10.03 9.62
N LYS A 195 -18.12 9.38 9.41
CA LYS A 195 -18.63 8.34 10.31
C LYS A 195 -17.62 7.20 10.46
N TYR A 196 -17.14 6.67 9.33
CA TYR A 196 -16.17 5.58 9.31
C TYR A 196 -14.91 5.89 10.11
N VAL A 197 -14.27 7.05 9.90
CA VAL A 197 -12.98 7.36 10.55
C VAL A 197 -13.12 7.57 12.05
N VAL A 198 -14.23 8.14 12.51
CA VAL A 198 -14.50 8.31 13.95
C VAL A 198 -14.78 6.97 14.62
N GLU A 199 -15.60 6.12 14.01
CA GLU A 199 -15.87 4.76 14.51
C GLU A 199 -14.60 3.90 14.51
N LEU A 200 -13.78 4.01 13.47
CA LEU A 200 -12.47 3.35 13.39
C LEU A 200 -11.55 3.81 14.53
N ALA A 201 -11.48 5.13 14.80
CA ALA A 201 -10.67 5.66 15.89
C ALA A 201 -11.13 5.14 17.27
N ARG A 202 -12.45 5.10 17.52
CA ARG A 202 -13.03 4.50 18.74
C ARG A 202 -12.70 3.02 18.88
N ALA A 203 -12.89 2.26 17.80
CA ALA A 203 -12.63 0.82 17.78
C ALA A 203 -11.15 0.53 18.04
N LEU A 204 -10.24 1.22 17.34
CA LEU A 204 -8.80 1.09 17.54
C LEU A 204 -8.36 1.51 18.95
N GLY A 205 -8.93 2.58 19.50
CA GLY A 205 -8.64 3.02 20.86
C GLY A 205 -9.08 2.03 21.94
N SER A 206 -10.01 1.13 21.60
CA SER A 206 -10.49 0.06 22.49
C SER A 206 -9.75 -1.27 22.26
N MET A 207 -8.84 -1.34 21.29
CA MET A 207 -8.13 -2.58 20.96
C MET A 207 -7.01 -2.88 21.98
N PRO A 208 -6.89 -4.13 22.45
CA PRO A 208 -5.79 -4.54 23.31
C PRO A 208 -4.42 -4.25 22.70
N GLY A 209 -3.56 -3.58 23.47
CA GLY A 209 -2.21 -3.18 23.06
C GLY A 209 -2.12 -1.82 22.35
N VAL A 210 -3.25 -1.20 21.99
CA VAL A 210 -3.28 0.20 21.54
C VAL A 210 -3.37 1.10 22.76
N TYR A 211 -2.42 2.03 22.89
CA TYR A 211 -2.41 3.00 23.97
C TYR A 211 -3.08 4.31 23.56
N ARG A 212 -2.77 4.81 22.36
CA ARG A 212 -3.29 6.09 21.86
C ARG A 212 -3.62 6.04 20.38
N VAL A 213 -4.74 6.67 20.00
CA VAL A 213 -5.11 6.92 18.60
C VAL A 213 -5.41 8.41 18.42
N ASP A 214 -4.69 9.07 17.53
CA ASP A 214 -4.97 10.46 17.16
C ASP A 214 -5.58 10.54 15.76
N LEU A 215 -6.82 11.02 15.65
CA LEU A 215 -7.48 11.38 14.39
C LEU A 215 -7.22 12.86 14.10
N LEU A 216 -6.26 13.13 13.22
CA LEU A 216 -5.90 14.47 12.80
C LEU A 216 -6.87 14.99 11.73
N THR A 217 -7.37 16.19 11.95
CA THR A 217 -8.31 16.86 11.04
C THR A 217 -8.10 18.38 11.06
N ARG A 218 -8.90 19.11 10.28
CA ARG A 218 -8.86 20.58 10.20
C ARG A 218 -9.59 21.23 11.38
N GLN A 219 -8.99 22.27 11.95
CA GLN A 219 -9.68 23.17 12.88
C GLN A 219 -10.52 24.20 12.11
N VAL A 220 -11.80 24.33 12.46
CA VAL A 220 -12.74 25.25 11.80
C VAL A 220 -13.43 26.10 12.86
N SER A 221 -13.14 27.41 12.90
CA SER A 221 -13.74 28.35 13.86
C SER A 221 -14.76 29.28 13.18
N SER A 222 -15.46 28.77 12.17
CA SER A 222 -16.45 29.56 11.44
C SER A 222 -17.75 29.70 12.25
N PRO A 223 -18.40 30.87 12.27
CA PRO A 223 -19.69 31.05 12.92
C PRO A 223 -20.83 30.27 12.21
N GLU A 224 -20.59 29.73 11.01
CA GLU A 224 -21.56 28.96 10.23
C GLU A 224 -21.69 27.49 10.68
N VAL A 225 -20.74 27.00 11.47
CA VAL A 225 -20.68 25.63 11.97
C VAL A 225 -20.66 25.62 13.50
N ASP A 226 -20.87 24.46 14.09
CA ASP A 226 -20.79 24.30 15.54
C ASP A 226 -19.43 24.75 16.09
N TRP A 227 -19.43 25.46 17.23
CA TRP A 227 -18.21 25.94 17.86
C TRP A 227 -17.26 24.81 18.26
N SER A 228 -17.77 23.59 18.45
CA SER A 228 -16.98 22.41 18.80
C SER A 228 -15.92 22.05 17.73
N TYR A 229 -16.12 22.41 16.45
CA TYR A 229 -15.09 22.21 15.42
C TYR A 229 -13.89 23.15 15.57
N GLY A 230 -14.04 24.19 16.38
CA GLY A 230 -12.96 25.08 16.79
C GLY A 230 -12.13 24.53 17.95
N GLU A 231 -12.60 23.52 18.68
CA GLU A 231 -11.87 22.96 19.82
C GLU A 231 -10.68 22.11 19.34
N PRO A 232 -9.44 22.42 19.77
CA PRO A 232 -8.23 21.78 19.23
C PRO A 232 -8.13 20.29 19.55
N THR A 233 -8.81 19.83 20.59
CA THR A 233 -8.77 18.43 21.04
C THR A 233 -10.14 18.01 21.55
N GLU A 234 -10.60 16.84 21.13
CA GLU A 234 -11.82 16.20 21.61
C GLU A 234 -11.53 14.73 21.89
N MET A 235 -11.82 14.25 23.10
CA MET A 235 -11.67 12.85 23.44
C MET A 235 -12.87 12.05 22.91
N LEU A 236 -12.61 10.92 22.26
CA LEU A 236 -13.65 10.02 21.81
C LEU A 236 -13.95 9.00 22.90
N THR A 237 -15.15 9.08 23.48
CA THR A 237 -15.58 8.15 24.52
C THR A 237 -15.64 6.72 23.95
N PRO A 238 -15.03 5.72 24.64
CA PRO A 238 -15.18 4.32 24.28
C PRO A 238 -16.63 3.85 24.42
N LEU A 239 -17.07 2.92 23.56
CA LEU A 239 -18.44 2.42 23.55
C LEU A 239 -18.79 1.57 24.79
N ASN A 240 -17.78 0.95 25.43
CA ASN A 240 -17.95 0.10 26.62
C ASN A 240 -17.12 0.68 27.79
N SER A 241 -17.70 1.61 28.55
CA SER A 241 -17.03 2.37 29.60
C SER A 241 -16.81 1.61 30.91
N GLU A 242 -17.49 0.48 31.13
CA GLU A 242 -17.57 -0.16 32.45
C GLU A 242 -16.35 -1.05 32.83
N SER A 243 -15.41 -1.34 31.92
CA SER A 243 -14.38 -2.35 32.17
C SER A 243 -12.91 -1.94 31.93
N PHE A 244 -12.62 -0.68 31.59
CA PHE A 244 -11.27 -0.29 31.12
C PHE A 244 -10.63 0.95 31.78
N MET A 245 -11.30 1.58 32.74
CA MET A 245 -10.91 2.93 33.21
C MET A 245 -9.88 2.96 34.35
N GLU A 246 -9.61 1.85 35.06
CA GLU A 246 -8.79 1.91 36.29
C GLU A 246 -7.26 1.88 36.08
N ASP A 247 -6.76 1.46 34.91
CA ASP A 247 -5.31 1.27 34.64
C ASP A 247 -4.78 2.09 33.43
N MET A 248 -5.57 3.00 32.89
CA MET A 248 -5.28 3.74 31.65
C MET A 248 -4.63 5.09 31.96
N GLY A 249 -3.41 5.33 31.46
CA GLY A 249 -2.67 6.58 31.69
C GLY A 249 -3.34 7.82 31.06
N GLU A 250 -2.99 9.03 31.53
CA GLU A 250 -3.68 10.29 31.18
C GLU A 250 -3.81 10.56 29.67
N SER A 251 -2.84 10.11 28.86
CA SER A 251 -2.86 10.33 27.40
C SER A 251 -3.39 9.14 26.59
N SER A 252 -3.95 8.13 27.25
CA SER A 252 -4.50 6.94 26.60
C SER A 252 -5.88 7.19 25.99
N GLY A 253 -6.30 6.32 25.06
CA GLY A 253 -7.58 6.39 24.37
C GLY A 253 -7.49 7.02 22.98
N SER A 254 -8.64 7.41 22.44
CA SER A 254 -8.73 7.99 21.09
C SER A 254 -9.16 9.46 21.14
N TYR A 255 -8.53 10.27 20.30
CA TYR A 255 -8.71 11.73 20.27
C TYR A 255 -8.90 12.22 18.85
N ILE A 256 -9.79 13.19 18.66
CA ILE A 256 -9.79 14.06 17.49
C ILE A 256 -8.85 15.22 17.81
N ILE A 257 -7.84 15.43 16.96
CA ILE A 257 -6.88 16.52 17.07
C ILE A 257 -7.07 17.44 15.86
N ARG A 258 -7.45 18.69 16.12
CA ARG A 258 -7.74 19.67 15.07
C ARG A 258 -6.55 20.58 14.85
N ILE A 259 -5.90 20.43 13.70
CA ILE A 259 -4.75 21.24 13.30
C ILE A 259 -5.28 22.49 12.57
N PRO A 260 -4.88 23.70 12.98
CA PRO A 260 -5.20 24.91 12.23
C PRO A 260 -4.42 24.94 10.92
N PHE A 261 -5.14 25.04 9.80
CA PHE A 261 -4.55 25.34 8.50
C PHE A 261 -5.57 25.96 7.55
N GLY A 262 -5.09 26.77 6.63
CA GLY A 262 -5.91 27.58 5.75
C GLY A 262 -6.79 28.58 6.54
N PRO A 263 -7.83 29.13 5.89
CA PRO A 263 -8.64 30.19 6.48
C PRO A 263 -9.45 29.72 7.70
N LYS A 264 -9.14 30.22 8.90
CA LYS A 264 -9.72 29.76 10.17
C LYS A 264 -11.24 30.00 10.29
N ASP A 265 -11.71 31.14 9.80
CA ASP A 265 -13.07 31.64 10.06
C ASP A 265 -14.10 31.15 9.02
N LYS A 266 -13.72 30.23 8.13
CA LYS A 266 -14.62 29.67 7.11
C LYS A 266 -14.42 28.17 6.88
N TYR A 267 -15.53 27.52 6.55
CA TYR A 267 -15.49 26.18 5.98
C TYR A 267 -14.85 26.22 4.58
N VAL A 268 -14.09 25.18 4.22
CA VAL A 268 -13.42 25.05 2.93
C VAL A 268 -13.69 23.65 2.43
N GLU A 269 -14.29 23.57 1.24
CA GLU A 269 -14.61 22.31 0.57
C GLU A 269 -13.34 21.55 0.19
N LYS A 270 -13.42 20.20 0.14
CA LYS A 270 -12.28 19.32 -0.20
C LYS A 270 -11.57 19.70 -1.51
N GLU A 271 -12.30 20.16 -2.52
CA GLU A 271 -11.73 20.60 -3.81
C GLU A 271 -10.80 21.81 -3.68
N LEU A 272 -10.90 22.59 -2.60
CA LEU A 272 -10.17 23.82 -2.36
C LEU A 272 -9.08 23.71 -1.29
N LEU A 273 -8.92 22.53 -0.66
CA LEU A 273 -7.94 22.32 0.41
C LEU A 273 -6.49 22.17 -0.09
N TRP A 274 -6.28 21.81 -1.36
CA TRP A 274 -4.95 21.48 -1.92
C TRP A 274 -3.84 22.50 -1.62
N PRO A 275 -4.05 23.83 -1.70
CA PRO A 275 -3.00 24.80 -1.42
C PRO A 275 -2.53 24.82 0.04
N TYR A 276 -3.34 24.28 0.96
CA TYR A 276 -3.10 24.33 2.40
C TYR A 276 -2.59 22.99 2.97
N ILE A 277 -2.43 21.96 2.14
CA ILE A 277 -1.89 20.66 2.55
C ILE A 277 -0.49 20.79 3.20
N PRO A 278 0.46 21.58 2.66
CA PRO A 278 1.77 21.73 3.32
C PRO A 278 1.67 22.33 4.73
N GLU A 279 0.77 23.31 4.93
CA GLU A 279 0.53 23.92 6.25
C GLU A 279 -0.03 22.90 7.25
N PHE A 280 -0.96 22.04 6.80
CA PHE A 280 -1.43 20.92 7.62
C PHE A 280 -0.28 19.97 7.98
N VAL A 281 0.57 19.59 7.02
CA VAL A 281 1.69 18.67 7.24
C VAL A 281 2.66 19.22 8.29
N ASP A 282 2.99 20.51 8.25
CA ASP A 282 3.85 21.15 9.25
C ASP A 282 3.21 21.11 10.66
N GLY A 283 1.93 21.42 10.76
CA GLY A 283 1.18 21.37 12.02
C GLY A 283 1.06 19.95 12.58
N ALA A 284 0.73 18.98 11.72
CA ALA A 284 0.63 17.58 12.07
C ALA A 284 1.98 16.98 12.50
N LEU A 285 3.06 17.32 11.80
CA LEU A 285 4.41 16.88 12.15
C LEU A 285 4.81 17.39 13.54
N ASN A 286 4.53 18.66 13.83
CA ASN A 286 4.78 19.24 15.15
C ASN A 286 3.98 18.53 16.26
N HIS A 287 2.69 18.27 16.03
CA HIS A 287 1.84 17.51 16.96
C HIS A 287 2.42 16.11 17.22
N ILE A 288 2.74 15.36 16.16
CA ILE A 288 3.28 14.00 16.28
C ILE A 288 4.60 14.00 17.05
N ILE A 289 5.53 14.92 16.76
CA ILE A 289 6.81 15.01 17.47
C ILE A 289 6.61 15.33 18.96
N GLN A 290 5.69 16.25 19.28
CA GLN A 290 5.38 16.59 20.67
C GLN A 290 4.75 15.40 21.40
N MET A 291 3.78 14.73 20.77
CA MET A 291 3.12 13.57 21.35
C MET A 291 4.09 12.40 21.52
N SER A 292 5.00 12.15 20.58
CA SER A 292 6.04 11.13 20.72
C SER A 292 6.91 11.32 21.96
N LYS A 293 7.19 12.59 22.34
CA LYS A 293 7.94 12.90 23.58
C LYS A 293 7.11 12.67 24.83
N VAL A 294 5.87 13.17 24.85
CA VAL A 294 4.93 12.97 25.97
C VAL A 294 4.70 11.49 26.24
N LEU A 295 4.45 10.71 25.18
CA LEU A 295 4.31 9.25 25.28
C LEU A 295 5.62 8.59 25.71
N GLY A 296 6.78 9.12 25.30
CA GLY A 296 8.06 8.63 25.76
C GLY A 296 8.26 8.72 27.27
N GLU A 297 7.81 9.81 27.88
CA GLU A 297 7.83 10.00 29.33
C GLU A 297 6.84 9.09 30.07
N GLN A 298 5.65 8.86 29.50
CA GLN A 298 4.60 8.06 30.14
C GLN A 298 4.77 6.55 29.96
N ILE A 299 5.19 6.12 28.78
CA ILE A 299 5.11 4.71 28.36
C ILE A 299 6.35 4.19 27.62
N GLY A 300 7.31 5.06 27.28
CA GLY A 300 8.50 4.73 26.50
C GLY A 300 9.80 4.71 27.29
N ASP A 301 9.76 4.66 28.63
CA ASP A 301 10.94 4.68 29.51
C ASP A 301 11.90 5.86 29.21
N GLY A 302 11.34 7.03 28.87
CA GLY A 302 12.08 8.24 28.51
C GLY A 302 12.56 8.29 27.05
N GLN A 303 12.28 7.28 26.24
CA GLN A 303 12.55 7.29 24.80
C GLN A 303 11.31 7.70 24.00
N PRO A 304 11.44 8.49 22.91
CA PRO A 304 10.30 8.88 22.09
C PRO A 304 9.52 7.68 21.56
N VAL A 305 8.20 7.70 21.72
CA VAL A 305 7.30 6.68 21.18
C VAL A 305 6.68 7.19 19.89
N TRP A 306 7.24 6.73 18.77
CA TRP A 306 6.74 7.08 17.43
C TRP A 306 5.45 6.34 17.10
N PRO A 307 4.59 6.91 16.24
CA PRO A 307 3.44 6.19 15.75
C PRO A 307 3.91 4.94 15.00
N VAL A 308 3.22 3.82 15.21
CA VAL A 308 3.52 2.57 14.52
C VAL A 308 3.01 2.57 13.09
N ALA A 309 2.05 3.45 12.80
CA ALA A 309 1.54 3.70 11.47
C ALA A 309 0.83 5.05 11.37
N ILE A 310 0.81 5.60 10.15
CA ILE A 310 -0.01 6.75 9.75
C ILE A 310 -1.01 6.29 8.70
N HIS A 311 -2.30 6.46 8.96
CA HIS A 311 -3.38 6.01 8.09
C HIS A 311 -4.09 7.20 7.45
N GLY A 312 -3.89 7.39 6.15
CA GLY A 312 -4.59 8.42 5.36
C GLY A 312 -5.97 7.95 4.89
N HIS A 313 -6.98 8.82 5.01
CA HIS A 313 -8.34 8.56 4.55
C HIS A 313 -8.79 9.60 3.51
N TYR A 314 -8.99 9.15 2.26
CA TYR A 314 -9.22 9.99 1.06
C TYR A 314 -7.97 10.70 0.55
N ALA A 315 -8.05 11.26 -0.66
CA ALA A 315 -6.91 11.76 -1.43
C ALA A 315 -6.11 12.87 -0.74
N ASP A 316 -6.78 13.85 -0.12
CA ASP A 316 -6.14 14.96 0.60
C ASP A 316 -5.33 14.50 1.82
N ALA A 317 -5.91 13.58 2.61
CA ALA A 317 -5.23 12.94 3.72
C ALA A 317 -4.15 11.96 3.26
N GLY A 318 -4.34 11.27 2.13
CA GLY A 318 -3.34 10.38 1.53
C GLY A 318 -2.08 11.13 1.15
N ASP A 319 -2.22 12.28 0.50
CA ASP A 319 -1.11 13.18 0.17
C ASP A 319 -0.34 13.63 1.43
N SER A 320 -1.08 14.05 2.45
CA SER A 320 -0.51 14.46 3.74
C SER A 320 0.19 13.30 4.46
N ALA A 321 -0.43 12.12 4.48
CA ALA A 321 0.08 10.92 5.13
C ALA A 321 1.38 10.44 4.45
N ALA A 322 1.47 10.52 3.12
CA ALA A 322 2.67 10.15 2.38
C ALA A 322 3.86 11.06 2.74
N LEU A 323 3.62 12.38 2.81
CA LEU A 323 4.64 13.35 3.23
C LEU A 323 5.09 13.11 4.69
N LEU A 324 4.15 12.89 5.60
CA LEU A 324 4.44 12.63 7.01
C LEU A 324 5.15 11.29 7.23
N SER A 325 4.71 10.24 6.55
CA SER A 325 5.31 8.91 6.58
C SER A 325 6.76 8.95 6.11
N GLY A 326 7.03 9.62 4.99
CA GLY A 326 8.39 9.82 4.48
C GLY A 326 9.28 10.64 5.42
N ALA A 327 8.75 11.71 6.02
CA ALA A 327 9.50 12.55 6.97
C ALA A 327 9.81 11.84 8.30
N LEU A 328 8.90 11.01 8.79
CA LEU A 328 9.01 10.31 10.06
C LEU A 328 9.62 8.91 9.94
N ASN A 329 9.74 8.40 8.71
CA ASN A 329 10.09 7.01 8.41
C ASN A 329 9.17 6.00 9.14
N VAL A 330 7.86 6.26 9.09
CA VAL A 330 6.81 5.46 9.73
C VAL A 330 5.93 4.82 8.65
N PRO A 331 5.54 3.54 8.75
CA PRO A 331 4.69 2.89 7.76
C PRO A 331 3.38 3.65 7.47
N MET A 332 3.05 3.77 6.18
CA MET A 332 1.79 4.37 5.74
C MET A 332 0.74 3.31 5.42
N LEU A 333 -0.47 3.51 5.94
CA LEU A 333 -1.68 2.84 5.48
C LEU A 333 -2.57 3.82 4.73
N PHE A 334 -3.35 3.32 3.78
CA PHE A 334 -4.23 4.17 3.00
C PHE A 334 -5.59 3.54 2.74
N THR A 335 -6.64 4.35 2.83
CA THR A 335 -8.00 4.00 2.43
C THR A 335 -8.56 5.10 1.54
N GLY A 336 -8.87 4.75 0.29
CA GLY A 336 -9.31 5.73 -0.70
C GLY A 336 -10.70 6.30 -0.46
N HIS A 337 -11.64 5.48 0.07
CA HIS A 337 -13.10 5.76 0.21
C HIS A 337 -13.84 6.02 -1.11
N SER A 338 -13.29 6.88 -1.96
CA SER A 338 -13.73 7.16 -3.32
C SER A 338 -12.49 7.50 -4.14
N LEU A 339 -12.44 7.04 -5.39
CA LEU A 339 -11.28 7.21 -6.25
C LEU A 339 -11.52 8.22 -7.38
N GLY A 340 -10.53 9.08 -7.63
CA GLY A 340 -10.55 10.12 -8.65
C GLY A 340 -10.64 9.57 -10.08
N ARG A 341 -9.90 8.51 -10.43
CA ARG A 341 -9.95 7.92 -11.79
C ARG A 341 -11.33 7.32 -12.10
N ASP A 342 -11.93 6.59 -11.14
CA ASP A 342 -13.30 6.06 -11.26
C ASP A 342 -14.33 7.19 -11.40
N LYS A 343 -14.23 8.24 -10.58
CA LYS A 343 -15.10 9.42 -10.66
C LYS A 343 -14.98 10.12 -12.02
N LEU A 344 -13.75 10.28 -12.54
CA LEU A 344 -13.50 10.89 -13.84
C LEU A 344 -14.13 10.08 -14.98
N GLU A 345 -13.90 8.76 -14.99
CA GLU A 345 -14.47 7.88 -16.01
C GLU A 345 -16.00 7.94 -16.03
N GLN A 346 -16.62 7.97 -14.84
CA GLN A 346 -18.07 8.10 -14.70
C GLN A 346 -18.59 9.45 -15.20
N LEU A 347 -17.95 10.57 -14.85
CA LEU A 347 -18.35 11.91 -15.30
C LEU A 347 -18.22 12.05 -16.82
N LEU A 348 -17.16 11.50 -17.41
CA LEU A 348 -16.98 11.50 -18.87
C LEU A 348 -18.04 10.65 -19.58
N LYS A 349 -18.41 9.49 -19.03
CA LYS A 349 -19.48 8.63 -19.59
C LYS A 349 -20.85 9.32 -19.61
N GLN A 350 -21.11 10.26 -18.70
CA GLN A 350 -22.35 11.04 -18.72
C GLN A 350 -22.40 12.02 -19.91
N GLY A 351 -21.25 12.40 -20.49
CA GLY A 351 -21.15 13.22 -21.69
C GLY A 351 -21.66 14.66 -21.56
N ARG A 352 -22.04 15.10 -20.35
CA ARG A 352 -22.64 16.43 -20.09
C ARG A 352 -21.61 17.54 -19.87
N ILE A 353 -20.40 17.17 -19.46
CA ILE A 353 -19.36 18.09 -18.98
C ILE A 353 -18.04 17.67 -19.62
N SER A 354 -17.28 18.62 -20.13
CA SER A 354 -15.95 18.38 -20.70
C SER A 354 -14.92 18.02 -19.63
N ARG A 355 -13.82 17.37 -20.02
CA ARG A 355 -12.73 17.02 -19.10
C ARG A 355 -12.16 18.24 -18.38
N ASP A 356 -12.06 19.38 -19.07
CA ASP A 356 -11.48 20.61 -18.52
C ASP A 356 -12.42 21.27 -17.50
N GLU A 357 -13.73 21.25 -17.75
CA GLU A 357 -14.74 21.71 -16.79
C GLU A 357 -14.80 20.81 -15.55
N ILE A 358 -14.70 19.48 -15.73
CA ILE A 358 -14.59 18.51 -14.62
C ILE A 358 -13.36 18.84 -13.78
N ASN A 359 -12.21 19.06 -14.42
CA ASN A 359 -10.97 19.37 -13.70
C ASN A 359 -11.05 20.73 -13.00
N THR A 360 -11.67 21.74 -13.61
CA THR A 360 -11.83 23.06 -13.01
C THR A 360 -12.66 23.00 -11.73
N THR A 361 -13.75 22.23 -11.77
CA THR A 361 -14.73 22.07 -10.68
C THR A 361 -14.20 21.18 -9.56
N TYR A 362 -13.76 19.96 -9.90
CA TYR A 362 -13.43 18.93 -8.90
C TYR A 362 -11.93 18.81 -8.59
N LYS A 363 -11.08 19.61 -9.26
CA LYS A 363 -9.61 19.48 -9.22
C LYS A 363 -9.16 18.04 -9.44
N ILE A 364 -9.83 17.34 -10.35
CA ILE A 364 -9.74 15.87 -10.47
C ILE A 364 -8.33 15.40 -10.79
N MET A 365 -7.56 16.16 -11.56
CA MET A 365 -6.18 15.80 -11.89
C MET A 365 -5.27 15.89 -10.66
N ARG A 366 -5.43 16.93 -9.84
CA ARG A 366 -4.67 17.09 -8.59
C ARG A 366 -5.02 15.99 -7.58
N ARG A 367 -6.29 15.60 -7.53
CA ARG A 367 -6.76 14.46 -6.72
C ARG A 367 -6.14 13.15 -7.18
N ILE A 368 -6.14 12.85 -8.48
CA ILE A 368 -5.54 11.62 -9.02
C ILE A 368 -4.04 11.58 -8.71
N GLU A 369 -3.34 12.71 -8.84
CA GLU A 369 -1.92 12.82 -8.48
C GLU A 369 -1.68 12.52 -6.99
N ALA A 370 -2.50 13.07 -6.09
CA ALA A 370 -2.45 12.74 -4.67
C ALA A 370 -2.69 11.24 -4.39
N GLU A 371 -3.64 10.63 -5.08
CA GLU A 371 -3.96 9.21 -4.94
C GLU A 371 -2.83 8.31 -5.47
N GLU A 372 -2.16 8.67 -6.58
CA GLU A 372 -0.97 7.95 -7.08
C GLU A 372 0.20 8.04 -6.09
N LEU A 373 0.43 9.24 -5.53
CA LEU A 373 1.48 9.45 -4.53
C LEU A 373 1.20 8.67 -3.24
N ALA A 374 -0.05 8.68 -2.77
CA ALA A 374 -0.48 7.90 -1.62
C ALA A 374 -0.34 6.39 -1.87
N LEU A 375 -0.68 5.93 -3.07
CA LEU A 375 -0.55 4.53 -3.48
C LEU A 375 0.92 4.08 -3.50
N ASP A 376 1.83 4.90 -4.01
CA ASP A 376 3.28 4.60 -4.04
C ASP A 376 3.89 4.57 -2.63
N ALA A 377 3.49 5.50 -1.75
CA ALA A 377 4.00 5.59 -0.38
C ALA A 377 3.44 4.53 0.57
N SER A 378 2.28 3.93 0.26
CA SER A 378 1.59 3.02 1.16
C SER A 378 2.24 1.65 1.25
N GLU A 379 2.39 1.12 2.46
CA GLU A 379 2.69 -0.30 2.66
C GLU A 379 1.47 -1.18 2.43
N ILE A 380 0.32 -0.69 2.91
CA ILE A 380 -0.96 -1.39 2.86
C ILE A 380 -2.05 -0.42 2.39
N VAL A 381 -2.85 -0.87 1.43
CA VAL A 381 -4.08 -0.20 1.02
C VAL A 381 -5.26 -1.04 1.47
N ILE A 382 -6.10 -0.45 2.32
CA ILE A 382 -7.31 -1.07 2.84
C ILE A 382 -8.48 -0.68 1.95
N THR A 383 -9.18 -1.69 1.44
CA THR A 383 -10.34 -1.57 0.56
C THR A 383 -11.55 -2.24 1.20
N SER A 384 -12.75 -1.78 0.85
CA SER A 384 -13.98 -2.38 1.38
C SER A 384 -14.37 -3.65 0.63
N THR A 385 -14.01 -3.75 -0.66
CA THR A 385 -14.43 -4.85 -1.54
C THR A 385 -13.34 -5.27 -2.51
N ARG A 386 -13.45 -6.51 -3.02
CA ARG A 386 -12.59 -7.00 -4.11
C ARG A 386 -12.78 -6.21 -5.41
N GLN A 387 -14.01 -5.75 -5.67
CA GLN A 387 -14.34 -4.95 -6.84
C GLN A 387 -13.55 -3.64 -6.87
N GLU A 388 -13.39 -2.99 -5.72
CA GLU A 388 -12.59 -1.77 -5.58
C GLU A 388 -11.14 -1.99 -6.08
N ILE A 389 -10.52 -3.12 -5.71
CA ILE A 389 -9.16 -3.47 -6.14
C ILE A 389 -9.11 -3.73 -7.65
N GLU A 390 -9.98 -4.61 -8.16
CA GLU A 390 -9.87 -5.13 -9.53
C GLU A 390 -10.37 -4.16 -10.60
N GLN A 391 -11.30 -3.26 -10.25
CA GLN A 391 -11.94 -2.35 -11.20
C GLN A 391 -11.58 -0.89 -10.99
N GLN A 392 -11.33 -0.43 -9.76
CA GLN A 392 -11.06 0.99 -9.50
C GLN A 392 -9.57 1.24 -9.29
N TRP A 393 -8.91 0.56 -8.35
CA TRP A 393 -7.46 0.71 -8.13
C TRP A 393 -6.63 0.27 -9.34
N ARG A 394 -7.09 -0.73 -10.08
CA ARG A 394 -6.48 -1.15 -11.35
C ARG A 394 -6.39 -0.04 -12.39
N LEU A 395 -7.17 1.04 -12.26
CA LEU A 395 -7.09 2.18 -13.15
C LEU A 395 -5.83 3.02 -12.93
N TYR A 396 -5.14 2.90 -11.80
CA TYR A 396 -3.98 3.73 -11.41
C TYR A 396 -2.68 3.15 -11.97
N ASP A 397 -1.73 4.03 -12.29
CA ASP A 397 -0.47 3.62 -12.92
C ASP A 397 0.48 2.97 -11.90
N GLY A 398 0.41 3.40 -10.63
CA GLY A 398 1.18 2.84 -9.52
C GLY A 398 0.71 1.44 -9.07
N PHE A 399 -0.33 0.85 -9.69
CA PHE A 399 -0.87 -0.43 -9.24
C PHE A 399 -1.27 -1.37 -10.37
N ASP A 400 -0.62 -2.54 -10.41
CA ASP A 400 -0.99 -3.66 -11.28
C ASP A 400 -1.32 -4.92 -10.44
N PRO A 401 -2.56 -5.43 -10.45
CA PRO A 401 -2.93 -6.58 -9.63
C PRO A 401 -2.10 -7.85 -9.87
N ILE A 402 -1.58 -8.06 -11.08
CA ILE A 402 -0.77 -9.23 -11.44
C ILE A 402 0.65 -9.06 -10.92
N LEU A 403 1.23 -7.87 -11.07
CA LEU A 403 2.56 -7.57 -10.55
C LEU A 403 2.58 -7.60 -9.02
N GLU A 404 1.52 -7.11 -8.36
CA GLU A 404 1.38 -7.13 -6.90
C GLU A 404 1.48 -8.57 -6.38
N ARG A 405 0.68 -9.48 -6.93
CA ARG A 405 0.68 -10.89 -6.55
C ARG A 405 2.04 -11.54 -6.76
N LYS A 406 2.71 -11.22 -7.87
CA LYS A 406 4.06 -11.72 -8.16
C LYS A 406 5.09 -11.23 -7.14
N LEU A 407 5.06 -9.94 -6.79
CA LEU A 407 5.96 -9.37 -5.79
C LEU A 407 5.68 -9.98 -4.41
N ARG A 408 4.41 -10.10 -4.03
CA ARG A 408 3.97 -10.74 -2.78
C ARG A 408 4.45 -12.19 -2.68
N ALA A 409 4.29 -12.99 -3.73
CA ALA A 409 4.77 -14.37 -3.75
C ALA A 409 6.30 -14.46 -3.60
N ARG A 410 7.05 -13.54 -4.24
CA ARG A 410 8.50 -13.45 -4.09
C ARG A 410 8.91 -13.08 -2.67
N ILE A 411 8.25 -12.08 -2.05
CA ILE A 411 8.52 -11.65 -0.68
C ILE A 411 8.29 -12.81 0.30
N ARG A 412 7.16 -13.54 0.18
CA ARG A 412 6.87 -14.72 1.02
C ARG A 412 7.94 -15.81 0.94
N ARG A 413 8.56 -15.96 -0.24
CA ARG A 413 9.62 -16.95 -0.49
C ARG A 413 11.04 -16.41 -0.24
N ASN A 414 11.14 -15.22 0.36
CA ASN A 414 12.41 -14.53 0.61
C ASN A 414 13.27 -14.36 -0.65
N VAL A 415 12.61 -14.12 -1.79
CA VAL A 415 13.25 -13.87 -3.09
C VAL A 415 13.32 -12.36 -3.33
N SER A 416 14.52 -11.87 -3.66
CA SER A 416 14.72 -10.44 -3.94
C SER A 416 13.77 -9.93 -5.03
N CYS A 417 13.15 -8.78 -4.77
CA CYS A 417 12.30 -8.07 -5.73
C CYS A 417 13.05 -6.97 -6.52
N TYR A 418 14.39 -6.91 -6.39
CA TYR A 418 15.26 -5.91 -7.05
C TYR A 418 14.80 -4.47 -6.82
N GLY A 419 14.35 -4.15 -5.60
CA GLY A 419 13.87 -2.83 -5.23
C GLY A 419 12.48 -2.48 -5.76
N ARG A 420 11.80 -3.40 -6.47
CA ARG A 420 10.40 -3.19 -6.87
C ARG A 420 9.50 -3.42 -5.67
N PHE A 421 8.59 -2.48 -5.47
CA PHE A 421 7.61 -2.49 -4.40
C PHE A 421 6.24 -2.16 -4.97
N MET A 422 5.19 -2.66 -4.32
CA MET A 422 3.82 -2.24 -4.58
C MET A 422 3.01 -2.48 -3.31
N PRO A 423 2.05 -1.60 -2.97
CA PRO A 423 1.26 -1.73 -1.76
C PRO A 423 0.52 -3.06 -1.71
N ARG A 424 0.45 -3.64 -0.51
CA ARG A 424 -0.39 -4.79 -0.26
C ARG A 424 -1.86 -4.37 -0.18
N MET A 425 -2.66 -4.79 -1.14
CA MET A 425 -4.12 -4.62 -1.07
C MET A 425 -4.72 -5.61 -0.06
N VAL A 426 -5.50 -5.09 0.89
CA VAL A 426 -6.22 -5.85 1.92
C VAL A 426 -7.70 -5.46 1.88
N ILE A 427 -8.58 -6.46 1.91
CA ILE A 427 -10.03 -6.24 1.97
C ILE A 427 -10.44 -6.32 3.43
N ILE A 428 -10.90 -5.20 3.99
CA ILE A 428 -11.46 -5.12 5.34
C ILE A 428 -12.81 -4.41 5.21
N PRO A 429 -13.92 -5.16 5.05
CA PRO A 429 -15.24 -4.57 4.94
C PRO A 429 -15.59 -3.81 6.22
N PRO A 430 -16.13 -2.58 6.13
CA PRO A 430 -16.62 -1.87 7.30
C PRO A 430 -17.77 -2.62 7.96
N GLY A 431 -17.83 -2.55 9.28
CA GLY A 431 -19.02 -2.94 10.05
C GLY A 431 -20.02 -1.78 10.18
N MET A 432 -21.16 -2.06 10.82
CA MET A 432 -22.07 -1.03 11.31
C MET A 432 -22.23 -1.17 12.81
N GLU A 433 -22.30 -0.04 13.50
CA GLU A 433 -22.69 -0.01 14.91
C GLU A 433 -24.20 -0.24 15.06
N PHE A 434 -24.58 -1.20 15.91
CA PHE A 434 -25.98 -1.61 16.10
C PHE A 434 -26.69 -0.95 17.28
N HIS A 435 -26.01 -0.15 18.13
CA HIS A 435 -26.63 0.44 19.32
C HIS A 435 -27.87 1.31 19.01
N HIS A 436 -27.91 1.90 17.81
CA HIS A 436 -29.03 2.70 17.33
C HIS A 436 -30.00 1.94 16.41
N ILE A 437 -29.73 0.66 16.13
CA ILE A 437 -30.57 -0.20 15.28
C ILE A 437 -31.21 -1.24 16.19
N VAL A 438 -32.43 -0.94 16.66
CA VAL A 438 -33.24 -1.93 17.40
C VAL A 438 -33.88 -2.85 16.36
N PRO A 439 -33.58 -4.17 16.36
CA PRO A 439 -34.30 -5.11 15.52
C PRO A 439 -35.77 -5.08 15.90
N HIS A 440 -36.65 -4.83 14.93
CA HIS A 440 -38.06 -5.11 15.11
C HIS A 440 -38.26 -6.56 14.68
N ASP A 441 -38.30 -7.48 15.64
CA ASP A 441 -38.70 -8.87 15.40
C ASP A 441 -40.21 -8.87 15.12
N GLY A 442 -40.56 -8.51 13.89
CA GLY A 442 -41.89 -8.72 13.34
C GLY A 442 -41.89 -10.04 12.60
N ASP A 443 -42.47 -11.08 13.20
CA ASP A 443 -42.77 -12.34 12.54
C ASP A 443 -43.56 -12.06 11.24
N MET A 444 -42.86 -12.08 10.11
CA MET A 444 -43.47 -12.26 8.79
C MET A 444 -43.81 -13.74 8.67
N ASP A 445 -44.88 -14.18 9.34
CA ASP A 445 -45.72 -15.34 9.00
C ASP A 445 -46.57 -15.73 10.23
N GLY A 446 -47.70 -15.06 10.41
CA GLY A 446 -48.66 -15.44 11.43
C GLY A 446 -49.77 -14.40 11.57
N GLU A 447 -50.95 -14.72 11.05
CA GLU A 447 -52.18 -14.00 11.35
C GLU A 447 -52.30 -13.78 12.86
N THR A 448 -52.07 -12.54 13.33
CA THR A 448 -52.27 -12.22 14.74
C THR A 448 -53.67 -11.61 14.87
N GLU A 449 -54.62 -12.47 15.20
CA GLU A 449 -55.86 -12.05 15.85
C GLU A 449 -55.54 -11.26 17.13
N GLY A 450 -56.42 -10.30 17.43
CA GLY A 450 -56.23 -9.21 18.37
C GLY A 450 -55.53 -9.53 19.69
N ASN A 451 -54.53 -8.71 20.01
CA ASN A 451 -54.24 -8.35 21.40
C ASN A 451 -53.80 -6.89 21.45
N GLU A 452 -54.62 -6.05 22.09
CA GLU A 452 -54.55 -4.58 22.13
C GLU A 452 -53.51 -4.02 23.14
N ASP A 453 -52.55 -4.81 23.63
CA ASP A 453 -51.70 -4.44 24.76
C ASP A 453 -50.19 -4.33 24.46
N HIS A 454 -49.81 -3.93 23.24
CA HIS A 454 -48.47 -3.37 23.00
C HIS A 454 -48.57 -1.84 22.96
N PRO A 455 -47.90 -1.10 23.87
CA PRO A 455 -47.88 0.36 23.79
C PRO A 455 -47.28 0.76 22.45
N ARG A 456 -48.10 1.36 21.58
CA ARG A 456 -47.65 1.91 20.29
C ARG A 456 -46.45 2.80 20.58
N THR A 457 -45.30 2.40 20.06
CA THR A 457 -44.13 3.28 20.02
C THR A 457 -44.58 4.60 19.40
N PRO A 458 -44.37 5.76 20.07
CA PRO A 458 -44.81 7.02 19.54
C PRO A 458 -44.15 7.25 18.18
N ASP A 459 -44.94 7.70 17.21
CA ASP A 459 -44.46 7.95 15.85
C ASP A 459 -43.24 8.88 15.90
N PRO A 460 -42.16 8.58 15.14
CA PRO A 460 -40.98 9.43 15.10
C PRO A 460 -41.33 10.88 14.75
N VAL A 461 -40.57 11.86 15.25
CA VAL A 461 -40.86 13.29 15.01
C VAL A 461 -40.97 13.61 13.51
N ILE A 462 -40.10 12.99 12.69
CA ILE A 462 -40.08 13.12 11.22
C ILE A 462 -41.34 12.57 10.54
N TRP A 463 -42.11 11.72 11.22
CA TRP A 463 -43.30 11.08 10.65
C TRP A 463 -44.33 12.11 10.20
N SER A 464 -44.61 13.11 11.04
CA SER A 464 -45.51 14.22 10.69
C SER A 464 -45.04 15.00 9.45
N GLU A 465 -43.73 15.10 9.26
CA GLU A 465 -43.14 15.80 8.13
C GLU A 465 -43.22 14.99 6.84
N ILE A 466 -43.10 13.67 6.92
CA ILE A 466 -43.13 12.76 5.78
C ILE A 466 -44.57 12.44 5.36
N MET A 467 -45.47 12.22 6.33
CA MET A 467 -46.84 11.77 6.08
C MET A 467 -47.62 12.69 5.15
N ARG A 468 -47.30 13.99 5.15
CA ARG A 468 -47.92 14.98 4.24
C ARG A 468 -47.72 14.64 2.76
N PHE A 469 -46.71 13.84 2.42
CA PHE A 469 -46.38 13.45 1.05
C PHE A 469 -46.97 12.11 0.63
N PHE A 470 -47.58 11.36 1.55
CA PHE A 470 -48.16 10.04 1.26
C PHE A 470 -49.65 10.11 0.96
N THR A 471 -50.04 9.62 -0.22
CA THR A 471 -51.45 9.44 -0.58
C THR A 471 -52.10 8.28 0.17
N ASN A 472 -51.32 7.22 0.48
CA ASN A 472 -51.80 6.10 1.29
C ASN A 472 -50.71 5.66 2.29
N PRO A 473 -50.76 6.14 3.54
CA PRO A 473 -49.74 5.86 4.55
C PRO A 473 -49.72 4.39 5.05
N ARG A 474 -50.70 3.56 4.67
CA ARG A 474 -50.75 2.14 5.05
C ARG A 474 -50.04 1.21 4.06
N LYS A 475 -49.59 1.71 2.91
CA LYS A 475 -48.79 0.90 1.98
C LYS A 475 -47.36 0.76 2.50
N PRO A 476 -46.71 -0.40 2.27
CA PRO A 476 -45.28 -0.55 2.54
C PRO A 476 -44.47 0.58 1.91
N MET A 477 -43.50 1.10 2.66
CA MET A 477 -42.63 2.18 2.22
C MET A 477 -41.37 1.61 1.58
N ILE A 478 -40.97 2.16 0.43
CA ILE A 478 -39.62 1.98 -0.10
C ILE A 478 -38.79 3.15 0.43
N LEU A 479 -38.00 2.91 1.48
CA LEU A 479 -37.15 3.91 2.10
C LEU A 479 -35.72 3.81 1.53
N ALA A 480 -35.19 4.94 1.07
CA ALA A 480 -33.79 5.04 0.66
C ALA A 480 -33.18 6.35 1.17
N LEU A 481 -32.19 6.22 2.07
CA LEU A 481 -31.52 7.35 2.69
C LEU A 481 -30.11 7.51 2.11
N ALA A 482 -29.84 8.69 1.56
CA ALA A 482 -28.55 9.02 0.97
C ALA A 482 -28.31 10.53 1.00
N ARG A 483 -27.02 10.91 0.98
CA ARG A 483 -26.67 12.32 0.68
C ARG A 483 -27.22 12.71 -0.70
N PRO A 484 -27.74 13.95 -0.85
CA PRO A 484 -28.21 14.44 -2.14
C PRO A 484 -27.02 14.64 -3.09
N ASP A 485 -26.72 13.63 -3.90
CA ASP A 485 -25.68 13.63 -4.92
C ASP A 485 -26.33 13.18 -6.25
N PRO A 486 -26.14 13.91 -7.37
CA PRO A 486 -26.68 13.53 -8.68
C PRO A 486 -26.50 12.05 -9.04
N LYS A 487 -25.41 11.40 -8.60
CA LYS A 487 -25.15 9.96 -8.79
C LYS A 487 -26.13 9.07 -8.02
N ARG A 488 -26.30 9.32 -6.72
CA ARG A 488 -27.19 8.53 -5.84
C ARG A 488 -28.64 8.79 -6.21
N THR A 489 -28.96 10.06 -6.46
CA THR A 489 -30.26 10.52 -6.92
C THR A 489 -30.62 9.77 -8.20
N SER A 490 -29.81 9.79 -9.28
CA SER A 490 -30.14 9.14 -10.57
C SER A 490 -30.41 7.62 -10.52
N GLN A 491 -29.73 6.85 -9.66
CA GLN A 491 -29.98 5.41 -9.51
C GLN A 491 -31.33 5.12 -8.84
N LEU A 492 -31.81 6.03 -7.99
CA LEU A 492 -33.07 5.94 -7.26
C LEU A 492 -34.31 6.18 -8.15
N TRP A 493 -34.20 6.94 -9.25
CA TRP A 493 -35.35 7.29 -10.12
C TRP A 493 -35.78 6.19 -11.11
N SER A 494 -35.20 4.98 -11.06
CA SER A 494 -35.42 3.96 -12.09
C SER A 494 -36.67 3.07 -11.90
N LYS A 495 -37.51 3.31 -10.88
CA LYS A 495 -38.78 2.59 -10.71
C LYS A 495 -39.98 3.54 -10.65
N PRO A 496 -40.91 3.50 -11.61
CA PRO A 496 -42.18 4.18 -11.48
C PRO A 496 -43.12 3.35 -10.59
N SER A 497 -43.88 4.03 -9.75
CA SER A 497 -44.92 3.56 -8.82
C SER A 497 -44.45 3.17 -7.41
N GLU A 498 -45.22 3.71 -6.46
CA GLU A 498 -45.23 3.49 -5.00
C GLU A 498 -44.54 4.54 -4.14
N ASN A 499 -45.01 4.64 -2.90
CA ASN A 499 -44.73 5.69 -1.92
C ASN A 499 -43.23 5.75 -1.60
N VAL A 500 -42.47 6.55 -2.36
CA VAL A 500 -41.06 6.79 -2.13
C VAL A 500 -40.89 8.06 -1.29
N VAL A 501 -40.15 7.95 -0.19
CA VAL A 501 -39.66 9.10 0.58
C VAL A 501 -38.16 9.16 0.36
N HIS A 502 -37.71 10.35 -0.03
CA HIS A 502 -36.32 10.68 -0.27
C HIS A 502 -35.74 11.49 0.89
#